data_AF-A0A8T5FYE6-F1
#
_entry.id   AF-A0A8T5FYE6-F1
#
_cell.length_a   1.000
_cell.length_b   1.000
_cell.length_c   1.000
_cell.angle_alpha   90.00
_cell.angle_beta   90.00
_cell.angle_gamma   90.00
#
_symmetry.space_group_name_H-M   'P 1'
#
loop_
_entity.id
_entity.type
_entity.pdbx_description
1 polymer ?
#
loop_
_entity_poly.entity_id
_entity_poly.type
_entity_poly.pdbx_seq_one_letter_code
_entity_poly.pdbx_strand_id
1 'polypeptide(L)'
;MKIEFISNNIIMNIGIFISFFVFILIFTIFVIFIISLFKERKFKNFQPKISIIIPMYNEEENIEKCVSSILKSNYDLKKTEILCVDDGSTDNTKNIIESLSKNNKIIKLISGKHNGKSDAVNLGIKHTKHDYIIMIDADTIIHKNFIKEIIRPFSDKKVGATNGVGFINNPKTIAERFQDVEYQYNDLIRTSFSKVFGNGIWFFGAAACYRKDILKKVGNFKKDILTEDFDMS
;
A
#
# COMPACT_ATOMS: atom_id res chain seq x y z
N MET A 1 18.41 -25.87 46.18
CA MET A 1 17.24 -25.40 46.95
C MET A 1 17.11 -23.87 47.07
N LYS A 2 17.95 -23.12 47.82
CA LYS A 2 17.79 -21.63 47.93
C LYS A 2 18.06 -20.89 46.60
N ILE A 3 19.07 -21.31 45.84
CA ILE A 3 19.43 -20.69 44.55
C ILE A 3 18.34 -20.92 43.49
N GLU A 4 17.79 -22.14 43.41
CA GLU A 4 16.68 -22.49 42.49
C GLU A 4 15.38 -21.74 42.84
N PHE A 5 15.10 -21.53 44.13
CA PHE A 5 13.93 -20.76 44.55
C PHE A 5 14.05 -19.28 44.17
N ILE A 6 15.25 -18.70 44.30
CA ILE A 6 15.52 -17.31 43.87
C ILE A 6 15.42 -17.19 42.35
N SER A 7 15.96 -18.15 41.58
CA SER A 7 15.86 -18.14 40.12
C SER A 7 14.42 -18.27 39.63
N ASN A 8 13.59 -19.10 40.26
CA ASN A 8 12.18 -19.27 39.89
C ASN A 8 11.35 -18.00 40.15
N ASN A 9 11.61 -17.29 41.26
CA ASN A 9 10.95 -16.01 41.54
C ASN A 9 11.34 -14.91 40.55
N ILE A 10 12.61 -14.89 40.11
CA ILE A 10 13.08 -13.92 39.11
C ILE A 10 12.38 -14.18 37.77
N ILE A 11 12.34 -15.43 37.30
CA ILE A 11 11.67 -15.80 36.04
C ILE A 11 10.17 -15.44 36.09
N MET A 12 9.50 -15.75 37.19
CA MET A 12 8.08 -15.43 37.37
C MET A 12 7.83 -13.91 37.34
N ASN A 13 8.65 -13.11 38.03
CA ASN A 13 8.53 -11.65 38.03
C ASN A 13 8.76 -11.05 36.64
N ILE A 14 9.74 -11.56 35.89
CA ILE A 14 9.99 -11.17 34.50
C ILE A 14 8.77 -11.51 33.64
N GLY A 15 8.21 -12.71 33.80
CA GLY A 15 7.00 -13.14 33.08
C GLY A 15 5.82 -12.20 33.35
N ILE A 16 5.54 -11.91 34.62
CA ILE A 16 4.46 -10.98 35.01
C ILE A 16 4.70 -9.59 34.42
N PHE A 17 5.94 -9.08 34.48
CA PHE A 17 6.29 -7.78 33.93
C PHE A 17 6.06 -7.71 32.42
N ILE A 18 6.50 -8.73 31.68
CA ILE A 18 6.27 -8.83 30.22
C ILE A 18 4.77 -8.91 29.93
N SER A 19 4.02 -9.77 30.61
CA SER A 19 2.57 -9.89 30.42
C SER A 19 1.83 -8.59 30.71
N PHE A 20 2.23 -7.86 31.76
CA PHE A 20 1.66 -6.56 32.09
C PHE A 20 1.95 -5.51 31.01
N PHE A 21 3.18 -5.49 30.49
CA PHE A 21 3.55 -4.59 29.40
C PHE A 21 2.78 -4.87 28.11
N VAL A 22 2.65 -6.16 27.73
CA VAL A 22 1.84 -6.59 26.58
C VAL A 22 0.37 -6.22 26.78
N PHE A 23 -0.18 -6.41 27.98
CA PHE A 23 -1.54 -6.00 28.31
C PHE A 23 -1.73 -4.49 28.14
N ILE A 24 -0.82 -3.65 28.64
CA ILE A 24 -0.89 -2.20 28.46
C ILE A 24 -0.87 -1.83 26.98
N LEU A 25 -0.02 -2.46 26.17
CA LEU A 25 0.07 -2.20 24.74
C LEU A 25 -1.26 -2.53 24.03
N ILE A 26 -1.79 -3.73 24.26
CA ILE A 26 -3.07 -4.18 23.67
C ILE A 26 -4.21 -3.27 24.14
N PHE A 27 -4.25 -2.94 25.44
CA PHE A 27 -5.26 -2.06 26.00
C PHE A 27 -5.19 -0.66 25.38
N THR A 28 -3.98 -0.13 25.14
CA THR A 28 -3.79 1.16 24.48
C THR A 28 -4.29 1.14 23.04
N ILE A 29 -3.94 0.11 22.26
CA ILE A 29 -4.45 -0.08 20.89
C ILE A 29 -5.98 -0.18 20.89
N PHE A 30 -6.56 -0.91 21.84
CA PHE A 30 -8.00 -1.04 22.01
C PHE A 30 -8.66 0.31 22.32
N VAL A 31 -8.11 1.10 23.23
CA VAL A 31 -8.62 2.45 23.53
C VAL A 31 -8.53 3.37 22.30
N ILE A 32 -7.43 3.33 21.55
CA ILE A 32 -7.27 4.10 20.31
C ILE A 32 -8.33 3.68 19.28
N PHE A 33 -8.57 2.37 19.14
CA PHE A 33 -9.63 1.84 18.28
C PHE A 33 -11.00 2.38 18.71
N ILE A 34 -11.36 2.30 20.00
CA ILE A 34 -12.64 2.82 20.50
C ILE A 34 -12.78 4.32 20.22
N ILE A 35 -11.75 5.14 20.47
CA ILE A 35 -11.77 6.58 20.17
C ILE A 35 -11.94 6.80 18.66
N SER A 36 -11.32 5.96 17.82
CA SER A 36 -11.40 6.07 16.36
C SER A 36 -12.81 5.85 15.80
N LEU A 37 -13.67 5.09 16.52
CA LEU A 37 -15.07 4.88 16.12
C LEU A 37 -15.88 6.17 16.18
N PHE A 38 -15.49 7.10 17.06
CA PHE A 38 -16.16 8.40 17.23
C PHE A 38 -15.46 9.54 16.46
N LYS A 39 -14.34 9.26 15.79
CA LYS A 39 -13.61 10.24 14.99
C LYS A 39 -13.84 10.04 13.50
N GLU A 40 -14.34 11.09 12.85
CA GLU A 40 -14.39 11.19 11.40
C GLU A 40 -13.42 12.26 10.90
N ARG A 41 -12.65 11.92 9.86
CA ARG A 41 -11.82 12.90 9.15
C ARG A 41 -12.58 13.40 7.93
N LYS A 42 -12.93 14.68 7.95
CA LYS A 42 -13.53 15.36 6.80
C LYS A 42 -12.43 15.85 5.88
N PHE A 43 -12.51 15.45 4.61
CA PHE A 43 -11.61 15.93 3.57
C PHE A 43 -12.39 16.76 2.56
N LYS A 44 -11.72 17.74 1.95
CA LYS A 44 -12.31 18.49 0.84
C LYS A 44 -12.37 17.60 -0.39
N ASN A 45 -13.31 17.88 -1.29
CA ASN A 45 -13.28 17.25 -2.61
C ASN A 45 -11.99 17.68 -3.33
N PHE A 46 -11.13 16.73 -3.60
CA PHE A 46 -9.81 16.97 -4.18
C PHE A 46 -9.57 15.95 -5.28
N GLN A 47 -9.47 16.44 -6.52
CA GLN A 47 -9.35 15.61 -7.72
C GLN A 47 -8.23 16.16 -8.63
N PRO A 48 -6.96 16.03 -8.20
CA PRO A 48 -5.81 16.46 -8.98
C PRO A 48 -5.57 15.54 -10.19
N LYS A 49 -4.58 15.88 -11.01
CA LYS A 49 -4.04 14.90 -11.96
C LYS A 49 -3.16 13.89 -11.21
N ILE A 50 -3.24 12.62 -11.62
CA ILE A 50 -2.57 11.51 -10.96
C ILE A 50 -1.81 10.65 -11.97
N SER A 51 -0.70 10.07 -11.55
CA SER A 51 0.03 9.07 -12.30
C SER A 51 -0.06 7.74 -11.55
N ILE A 52 -0.59 6.72 -12.20
CA ILE A 52 -0.67 5.37 -11.65
C ILE A 52 0.50 4.57 -12.21
N ILE A 53 1.29 3.92 -11.36
CA ILE A 53 2.38 3.03 -11.75
C ILE A 53 1.97 1.61 -11.37
N ILE A 54 2.07 0.70 -12.34
CA ILE A 54 1.81 -0.73 -12.17
C ILE A 54 3.09 -1.47 -12.56
N PRO A 55 3.97 -1.82 -11.60
CA PRO A 55 5.08 -2.72 -11.88
C PRO A 55 4.52 -4.12 -12.19
N MET A 56 5.06 -4.78 -13.20
CA MET A 56 4.57 -6.10 -13.62
C MET A 56 5.72 -6.99 -14.08
N TYR A 57 5.64 -8.28 -13.73
CA TYR A 57 6.54 -9.34 -14.16
C TYR A 57 5.77 -10.66 -14.15
N ASN A 58 5.51 -11.23 -15.32
CA ASN A 58 4.77 -12.49 -15.48
C ASN A 58 3.39 -12.51 -14.79
N GLU A 59 2.53 -11.56 -15.15
CA GLU A 59 1.21 -11.29 -14.57
C GLU A 59 0.05 -11.45 -15.59
N GLU A 60 0.20 -12.33 -16.58
CA GLU A 60 -0.77 -12.48 -17.67
C GLU A 60 -2.19 -12.84 -17.20
N GLU A 61 -2.32 -13.51 -16.05
CA GLU A 61 -3.61 -13.90 -15.46
C GLU A 61 -4.36 -12.74 -14.77
N ASN A 62 -3.64 -11.69 -14.36
CA ASN A 62 -4.15 -10.65 -13.47
C ASN A 62 -4.12 -9.25 -14.06
N ILE A 63 -3.13 -8.94 -14.90
CA ILE A 63 -2.86 -7.57 -15.33
C ILE A 63 -4.06 -6.91 -16.03
N GLU A 64 -4.80 -7.66 -16.84
CA GLU A 64 -6.00 -7.15 -17.51
C GLU A 64 -7.10 -6.77 -16.50
N LYS A 65 -7.28 -7.56 -15.44
CA LYS A 65 -8.26 -7.30 -14.37
C LYS A 65 -7.86 -6.08 -13.56
N CYS A 66 -6.58 -5.95 -13.21
CA CYS A 66 -6.02 -4.80 -12.50
C CYS A 66 -6.29 -3.50 -13.29
N VAL A 67 -5.82 -3.43 -14.54
CA VAL A 67 -6.00 -2.25 -15.40
C VAL A 67 -7.49 -1.97 -15.64
N SER A 68 -8.29 -3.00 -15.90
CA SER A 68 -9.74 -2.84 -16.10
C SER A 68 -10.44 -2.26 -14.86
N SER A 69 -10.01 -2.63 -13.65
CA SER A 69 -10.57 -2.08 -12.41
C SER A 69 -10.27 -0.58 -12.26
N ILE A 70 -9.09 -0.15 -12.70
CA ILE A 70 -8.68 1.26 -12.73
C ILE A 70 -9.51 2.05 -13.75
N LEU A 71 -9.69 1.50 -14.96
CA LEU A 71 -10.51 2.13 -16.01
C LEU A 71 -11.99 2.25 -15.62
N LYS A 72 -12.49 1.33 -14.78
CA LYS A 72 -13.86 1.34 -14.24
C LYS A 72 -14.01 2.15 -12.95
N SER A 73 -12.93 2.78 -12.48
CA SER A 73 -12.98 3.60 -11.27
C SER A 73 -13.83 4.85 -11.49
N ASN A 74 -14.42 5.35 -10.39
CA ASN A 74 -15.18 6.58 -10.38
C ASN A 74 -14.26 7.81 -10.34
N TYR A 75 -13.15 7.83 -11.07
CA TYR A 75 -12.23 8.97 -11.18
C TYR A 75 -12.18 9.51 -12.61
N ASP A 76 -11.86 10.79 -12.77
CA ASP A 76 -11.77 11.40 -14.09
C ASP A 76 -10.54 10.87 -14.85
N LEU A 77 -10.76 9.95 -15.79
CA LEU A 77 -9.70 9.36 -16.61
C LEU A 77 -8.91 10.39 -17.43
N LYS A 78 -9.46 11.58 -17.71
CA LYS A 78 -8.72 12.67 -18.38
C LYS A 78 -7.64 13.28 -17.48
N LYS A 79 -7.73 13.06 -16.17
CA LYS A 79 -6.73 13.46 -15.16
C LYS A 79 -5.81 12.31 -14.77
N THR A 80 -5.90 11.17 -15.44
CA THR A 80 -5.14 9.97 -15.11
C THR A 80 -4.18 9.62 -16.23
N GLU A 81 -2.98 9.21 -15.87
CA GLU A 81 -2.15 8.37 -16.74
C GLU A 81 -1.81 7.08 -16.00
N ILE A 82 -1.68 5.99 -16.74
CA ILE A 82 -1.37 4.66 -16.23
C ILE A 82 -0.06 4.23 -16.89
N LEU A 83 0.94 3.94 -16.09
CA LEU A 83 2.26 3.50 -16.50
C LEU A 83 2.42 2.04 -16.07
N CYS A 84 2.23 1.12 -17.01
CA CYS A 84 2.53 -0.29 -16.80
C CYS A 84 4.02 -0.50 -17.07
N VAL A 85 4.79 -0.84 -16.04
CA VAL A 85 6.24 -0.99 -16.12
C VAL A 85 6.60 -2.46 -16.07
N ASP A 86 6.96 -3.00 -17.22
CA ASP A 86 7.36 -4.38 -17.43
C ASP A 86 8.81 -4.59 -16.97
N ASP A 87 9.01 -5.43 -15.96
CA ASP A 87 10.33 -5.83 -15.46
C ASP A 87 10.88 -7.06 -16.22
N GLY A 88 10.68 -7.10 -17.53
CA GLY A 88 11.19 -8.17 -18.39
C GLY A 88 10.37 -9.46 -18.37
N SER A 89 9.03 -9.35 -18.43
CA SER A 89 8.15 -10.53 -18.50
C SER A 89 8.46 -11.42 -19.70
N THR A 90 8.33 -12.73 -19.51
CA THR A 90 8.54 -13.76 -20.54
C THR A 90 7.24 -14.38 -21.05
N ASP A 91 6.12 -14.07 -20.38
CA ASP A 91 4.77 -14.53 -20.72
C ASP A 91 4.01 -13.51 -21.59
N ASN A 92 2.69 -13.62 -21.67
CA ASN A 92 1.86 -12.74 -22.48
C ASN A 92 1.54 -11.37 -21.83
N THR A 93 2.06 -11.08 -20.63
CA THR A 93 1.77 -9.85 -19.86
C THR A 93 1.96 -8.58 -20.68
N LYS A 94 3.10 -8.50 -21.37
CA LYS A 94 3.45 -7.33 -22.18
C LYS A 94 2.45 -7.11 -23.32
N ASN A 95 2.11 -8.17 -24.05
CA ASN A 95 1.20 -8.10 -25.20
C ASN A 95 -0.21 -7.68 -24.79
N ILE A 96 -0.68 -8.11 -23.62
CA ILE A 96 -1.97 -7.69 -23.05
C ILE A 96 -1.99 -6.17 -22.88
N ILE A 97 -0.96 -5.59 -22.26
CA ILE A 97 -0.86 -4.13 -22.09
C ILE A 97 -0.72 -3.40 -23.41
N GLU A 98 0.08 -3.92 -24.35
CA GLU A 98 0.21 -3.32 -25.69
C GLU A 98 -1.15 -3.22 -26.37
N SER A 99 -1.96 -4.29 -26.32
CA SER A 99 -3.32 -4.31 -26.85
C SER A 99 -4.22 -3.26 -26.17
N LEU A 100 -4.21 -3.21 -24.84
CA LEU A 100 -5.00 -2.22 -24.08
C LEU A 100 -4.59 -0.77 -24.38
N SER A 101 -3.29 -0.53 -24.58
CA SER A 101 -2.74 0.80 -24.86
C SER A 101 -3.12 1.35 -26.24
N LYS A 102 -3.29 0.47 -27.24
CA LYS A 102 -3.75 0.88 -28.59
C LYS A 102 -5.12 1.55 -28.56
N ASN A 103 -5.99 1.08 -27.66
CA ASN A 103 -7.36 1.60 -27.51
C ASN A 103 -7.46 2.71 -26.45
N ASN A 104 -6.46 2.87 -25.59
CA ASN A 104 -6.49 3.82 -24.47
C ASN A 104 -5.19 4.62 -24.36
N LYS A 105 -5.21 5.87 -24.85
CA LYS A 105 -4.05 6.79 -24.84
C LYS A 105 -3.54 7.16 -23.44
N ILE A 106 -4.30 6.86 -22.38
CA ILE A 106 -3.86 7.08 -21.00
C ILE A 106 -2.92 5.98 -20.48
N ILE A 107 -2.91 4.82 -21.12
CA ILE A 107 -2.06 3.68 -20.75
C ILE A 107 -0.75 3.78 -21.53
N LYS A 108 0.37 3.65 -20.82
CA LYS A 108 1.70 3.57 -21.40
C LYS A 108 2.40 2.33 -20.90
N LEU A 109 2.92 1.55 -21.84
CA LEU A 109 3.85 0.48 -21.55
C LEU A 109 5.28 1.04 -21.48
N ILE A 110 6.01 0.67 -20.43
CA ILE A 110 7.43 0.96 -20.28
C ILE A 110 8.13 -0.38 -20.06
N SER A 111 9.10 -0.71 -20.91
CA SER A 111 9.90 -1.92 -20.76
C SER A 111 11.22 -1.61 -20.04
N GLY A 112 11.44 -2.30 -18.94
CA GLY A 112 12.69 -2.35 -18.19
C GLY A 112 13.49 -3.61 -18.48
N LYS A 113 14.69 -3.69 -17.89
CA LYS A 113 15.42 -4.95 -17.75
C LYS A 113 15.07 -5.55 -16.40
N HIS A 114 14.92 -6.87 -16.33
CA HIS A 114 14.62 -7.59 -15.09
C HIS A 114 15.64 -7.28 -13.98
N ASN A 115 15.26 -6.40 -13.06
CA ASN A 115 16.07 -5.96 -11.92
C ASN A 115 15.25 -5.83 -10.63
N GLY A 116 14.03 -6.36 -10.62
CA GLY A 116 13.14 -6.38 -9.47
C GLY A 116 12.18 -5.19 -9.42
N LYS A 117 11.19 -5.32 -8.52
CA LYS A 117 10.07 -4.39 -8.36
C LYS A 117 10.51 -2.95 -8.11
N SER A 118 11.46 -2.71 -7.19
CA SER A 118 11.95 -1.36 -6.88
C SER A 118 12.50 -0.63 -8.11
N ASP A 119 13.16 -1.35 -9.03
CA ASP A 119 13.70 -0.78 -10.27
C ASP A 119 12.60 -0.45 -11.27
N ALA A 120 11.62 -1.34 -11.43
CA ALA A 120 10.44 -1.07 -12.24
C ALA A 120 9.66 0.14 -11.72
N VAL A 121 9.45 0.23 -10.40
CA VAL A 121 8.80 1.38 -9.77
C VAL A 121 9.59 2.67 -10.00
N ASN A 122 10.90 2.67 -9.76
CA ASN A 122 11.77 3.83 -9.99
C ASN A 122 11.80 4.26 -11.46
N LEU A 123 11.80 3.30 -12.39
CA LEU A 123 11.69 3.56 -13.82
C LEU A 123 10.34 4.23 -14.14
N GLY A 124 9.24 3.74 -13.55
CA GLY A 124 7.92 4.35 -13.63
C GLY A 124 7.91 5.79 -13.12
N ILE A 125 8.45 6.04 -11.93
CA ILE A 125 8.51 7.36 -11.29
C ILE A 125 9.18 8.40 -12.21
N LYS A 126 10.25 8.02 -12.91
CA LYS A 126 10.95 8.89 -13.87
C LYS A 126 10.05 9.34 -15.03
N HIS A 127 9.08 8.52 -15.43
CA HIS A 127 8.20 8.77 -16.57
C HIS A 127 6.84 9.39 -16.18
N THR A 128 6.54 9.50 -14.89
CA THR A 128 5.32 10.16 -14.40
C THR A 128 5.33 11.66 -14.73
N LYS A 129 4.17 12.19 -15.09
CA LYS A 129 3.92 13.60 -15.39
C LYS A 129 3.31 14.37 -14.24
N HIS A 130 2.61 13.70 -13.33
CA HIS A 130 1.82 14.36 -12.29
C HIS A 130 2.50 14.32 -10.92
N ASP A 131 2.01 15.17 -10.02
CA ASP A 131 2.58 15.36 -8.67
C ASP A 131 2.14 14.29 -7.67
N TYR A 132 1.09 13.53 -8.00
CA TYR A 132 0.55 12.47 -7.16
C TYR A 132 0.74 11.14 -7.87
N ILE A 133 1.52 10.27 -7.24
CA ILE A 133 1.87 8.96 -7.77
C ILE A 133 1.09 7.92 -6.97
N ILE A 134 0.30 7.09 -7.63
CA ILE A 134 -0.35 5.93 -7.02
C ILE A 134 0.38 4.69 -7.53
N MET A 135 0.84 3.85 -6.61
CA MET A 135 1.41 2.54 -6.92
C MET A 135 0.34 1.50 -6.68
N ILE A 136 0.16 0.60 -7.64
CA ILE A 136 -0.78 -0.51 -7.58
C ILE A 136 -0.07 -1.75 -8.13
N ASP A 137 -0.07 -2.84 -7.38
CA ASP A 137 0.51 -4.10 -7.86
C ASP A 137 -0.33 -4.71 -9.00
N ALA A 138 0.33 -5.44 -9.90
CA ALA A 138 -0.30 -5.98 -11.11
C ALA A 138 -1.40 -7.02 -10.84
N ASP A 139 -1.40 -7.62 -9.65
CA ASP A 139 -2.39 -8.58 -9.15
C ASP A 139 -3.52 -7.93 -8.33
N THR A 140 -3.50 -6.61 -8.16
CA THR A 140 -4.45 -5.90 -7.29
C THR A 140 -5.67 -5.39 -8.06
N ILE A 141 -6.87 -5.70 -7.55
CA ILE A 141 -8.15 -5.18 -8.05
C ILE A 141 -8.63 -4.07 -7.11
N ILE A 142 -8.84 -2.86 -7.65
CA ILE A 142 -9.30 -1.73 -6.84
C ILE A 142 -10.82 -1.59 -6.82
N HIS A 143 -11.35 -1.15 -5.68
CA HIS A 143 -12.74 -0.74 -5.57
C HIS A 143 -13.02 0.52 -6.41
N LYS A 144 -14.25 0.69 -6.95
CA LYS A 144 -14.61 1.81 -7.83
C LYS A 144 -14.29 3.20 -7.23
N ASN A 145 -14.40 3.36 -5.92
CA ASN A 145 -14.11 4.62 -5.23
C ASN A 145 -12.67 4.75 -4.72
N PHE A 146 -11.83 3.71 -4.85
CA PHE A 146 -10.50 3.65 -4.25
C PHE A 146 -9.64 4.89 -4.55
N ILE A 147 -9.53 5.27 -5.83
CA ILE A 147 -8.70 6.41 -6.26
C ILE A 147 -9.18 7.73 -5.62
N LYS A 148 -10.49 7.95 -5.51
CA LYS A 148 -11.06 9.13 -4.85
C LYS A 148 -10.71 9.15 -3.36
N GLU A 149 -10.79 8.00 -2.70
CA GLU A 149 -10.59 7.86 -1.26
C GLU A 149 -9.12 7.97 -0.86
N ILE A 150 -8.20 7.43 -1.68
CA ILE A 150 -6.77 7.52 -1.41
C ILE A 150 -6.21 8.92 -1.71
N ILE A 151 -6.78 9.66 -2.68
CA ILE A 151 -6.27 10.98 -3.05
C ILE A 151 -6.81 12.13 -2.18
N ARG A 152 -8.02 12.03 -1.63
CA ARG A 152 -8.65 13.14 -0.88
C ARG A 152 -7.83 13.67 0.32
N PRO A 153 -7.02 12.87 1.06
CA PRO A 153 -6.24 13.40 2.18
C PRO A 153 -5.19 14.42 1.73
N PHE A 154 -4.72 14.35 0.48
CA PHE A 154 -3.80 15.34 -0.09
C PHE A 154 -4.41 16.73 -0.30
N SER A 155 -5.71 16.91 -0.03
CA SER A 155 -6.29 18.24 0.16
C SER A 155 -5.60 19.04 1.27
N ASP A 156 -4.98 18.36 2.23
CA ASP A 156 -4.00 18.92 3.16
C ASP A 156 -2.58 18.82 2.55
N LYS A 157 -1.93 19.98 2.43
CA LYS A 157 -0.56 20.10 1.89
C LYS A 157 0.48 19.38 2.75
N LYS A 158 0.19 19.12 4.03
CA LYS A 158 1.08 18.39 4.95
C LYS A 158 1.15 16.89 4.69
N VAL A 159 0.15 16.32 4.01
CA VAL A 159 0.11 14.88 3.73
C VAL A 159 1.14 14.55 2.64
N GLY A 160 2.19 13.80 3.00
CA GLY A 160 3.21 13.34 2.05
C GLY A 160 2.87 12.01 1.37
N ALA A 161 2.13 11.14 2.07
CA ALA A 161 1.73 9.83 1.58
C ALA A 161 0.43 9.36 2.23
N THR A 162 -0.26 8.46 1.55
CA THR A 162 -1.49 7.78 2.01
C THR A 162 -1.44 6.34 1.54
N ASN A 163 -2.12 5.44 2.24
CA ASN A 163 -2.13 4.04 1.84
C ASN A 163 -3.56 3.48 1.87
N GLY A 164 -3.81 2.53 0.99
CA GLY A 164 -5.05 1.79 0.87
C GLY A 164 -5.30 0.87 2.05
N VAL A 165 -6.50 0.29 2.01
CA VAL A 165 -6.91 -0.87 2.81
C VAL A 165 -7.25 -1.99 1.84
N GLY A 166 -6.93 -3.21 2.21
CA GLY A 166 -7.01 -4.38 1.34
C GLY A 166 -7.45 -5.64 2.07
N PHE A 167 -7.89 -6.63 1.30
CA PHE A 167 -8.25 -7.95 1.80
C PHE A 167 -7.98 -8.97 0.68
N ILE A 168 -7.82 -10.23 1.04
CA ILE A 168 -7.61 -11.29 0.06
C ILE A 168 -8.96 -11.66 -0.55
N ASN A 169 -9.05 -11.60 -1.89
CA ASN A 169 -10.29 -11.93 -2.57
C ASN A 169 -10.51 -13.45 -2.58
N ASN A 170 -11.52 -13.92 -1.84
CA ASN A 170 -11.94 -15.33 -1.77
C ASN A 170 -10.82 -16.30 -1.34
N PRO A 171 -10.32 -16.19 -0.08
CA PRO A 171 -9.21 -17.01 0.41
C PRO A 171 -9.62 -18.49 0.54
N LYS A 172 -8.89 -19.38 -0.14
CA LYS A 172 -9.21 -20.82 -0.22
C LYS A 172 -8.37 -21.66 0.73
N THR A 173 -7.08 -21.33 0.83
CA THR A 173 -6.10 -22.04 1.65
C THR A 173 -6.03 -21.46 3.07
N ILE A 174 -5.45 -22.23 4.00
CA ILE A 174 -5.20 -21.77 5.37
C ILE A 174 -4.27 -20.55 5.37
N ALA A 175 -3.21 -20.57 4.54
CA ALA A 175 -2.26 -19.47 4.43
C ALA A 175 -2.94 -18.18 3.94
N GLU A 176 -3.77 -18.25 2.89
CA GLU A 176 -4.52 -17.09 2.39
C GLU A 176 -5.48 -16.53 3.44
N ARG A 177 -6.11 -17.39 4.25
CA ARG A 177 -7.00 -16.94 5.34
C ARG A 177 -6.22 -16.26 6.46
N PHE A 178 -5.04 -16.77 6.82
CA PHE A 178 -4.16 -16.11 7.78
C PHE A 178 -3.70 -14.74 7.27
N GLN A 179 -3.29 -14.65 6.01
CA GLN A 179 -2.91 -13.39 5.37
C GLN A 179 -4.09 -12.40 5.33
N ASP A 180 -5.31 -12.87 5.06
CA ASP A 180 -6.51 -12.02 5.07
C ASP A 180 -6.80 -11.44 6.47
N VAL A 181 -6.70 -12.28 7.51
CA VAL A 181 -6.85 -11.83 8.90
C VAL A 181 -5.74 -10.84 9.27
N GLU A 182 -4.51 -11.09 8.85
CA GLU A 182 -3.37 -10.20 9.06
C GLU A 182 -3.62 -8.83 8.42
N TYR A 183 -4.07 -8.78 7.15
CA TYR A 183 -4.39 -7.53 6.47
C TYR A 183 -5.47 -6.74 7.20
N GLN A 184 -6.58 -7.39 7.56
CA GLN A 184 -7.67 -6.75 8.26
C GLN A 184 -7.25 -6.20 9.63
N TYR A 185 -6.43 -6.95 10.38
CA TYR A 185 -5.92 -6.49 11.67
C TYR A 185 -4.98 -5.29 11.52
N ASN A 186 -4.06 -5.34 10.56
CA ASN A 186 -3.17 -4.22 10.27
C ASN A 186 -3.94 -2.97 9.83
N ASP A 187 -4.93 -3.12 8.94
CA ASP A 187 -5.75 -2.02 8.45
C ASP A 187 -6.62 -1.40 9.54
N LEU A 188 -7.11 -2.21 10.49
CA LEU A 188 -7.82 -1.73 11.68
C LEU A 188 -6.94 -0.79 12.49
N ILE A 189 -5.72 -1.23 12.82
CA ILE A 189 -4.76 -0.43 13.61
C ILE A 189 -4.40 0.85 12.86
N ARG A 190 -3.97 0.73 11.59
CA ARG A 190 -3.54 1.87 10.77
C ARG A 190 -4.65 2.90 10.59
N THR A 191 -5.88 2.46 10.32
CA THR A 191 -7.03 3.36 10.18
C THR A 191 -7.38 4.02 11.50
N SER A 192 -7.32 3.29 12.60
CA SER A 192 -7.58 3.83 13.95
C SER A 192 -6.60 4.94 14.29
N PHE A 193 -5.30 4.68 14.12
CA PHE A 193 -4.26 5.68 14.37
C PHE A 193 -4.37 6.88 13.41
N SER A 194 -4.62 6.65 12.12
CA SER A 194 -4.80 7.72 11.14
C SER A 194 -5.99 8.62 11.48
N LYS A 195 -7.10 8.06 11.96
CA LYS A 195 -8.27 8.82 12.43
C LYS A 195 -7.98 9.61 13.71
N VAL A 196 -7.26 9.01 14.66
CA VAL A 196 -7.03 9.61 15.98
C VAL A 196 -5.93 10.68 15.95
N PHE A 197 -4.80 10.39 15.32
CA PHE A 197 -3.59 11.21 15.35
C PHE A 197 -3.29 11.93 14.04
N GLY A 198 -3.91 11.52 12.94
CA GLY A 198 -3.68 12.11 11.63
C GLY A 198 -2.51 11.50 10.85
N ASN A 199 -1.79 10.54 11.43
CA ASN A 199 -0.58 9.93 10.88
C ASN A 199 -0.80 8.45 10.53
N GLY A 200 -0.14 7.96 9.48
CA GLY A 200 0.02 6.53 9.23
C GLY A 200 1.16 5.96 10.08
N ILE A 201 1.05 4.70 10.50
CA ILE A 201 2.09 4.03 11.29
C ILE A 201 3.09 3.31 10.39
N TRP A 202 2.61 2.65 9.34
CA TRP A 202 3.42 2.06 8.27
C TRP A 202 2.61 1.97 6.96
N PHE A 203 3.33 1.80 5.85
CA PHE A 203 2.83 1.67 4.49
C PHE A 203 2.90 0.21 4.02
N PHE A 204 1.95 -0.16 3.16
CA PHE A 204 1.97 -1.41 2.40
C PHE A 204 2.04 -1.08 0.92
N GLY A 205 2.86 -1.80 0.17
CA GLY A 205 3.23 -1.50 -1.20
C GLY A 205 2.13 -1.78 -2.22
N ALA A 206 1.16 -2.65 -1.87
CA ALA A 206 0.13 -3.09 -2.80
C ALA A 206 -0.70 -1.95 -3.40
N ALA A 207 -0.97 -0.90 -2.60
CA ALA A 207 -1.82 0.20 -3.03
C ALA A 207 -1.57 1.51 -2.25
N ALA A 208 -0.47 2.20 -2.54
CA ALA A 208 -0.07 3.43 -1.86
C ALA A 208 -0.07 4.65 -2.79
N CYS A 209 -0.26 5.85 -2.24
CA CYS A 209 -0.13 7.11 -2.97
C CYS A 209 0.86 8.05 -2.28
N TYR A 210 1.70 8.70 -3.08
CA TYR A 210 2.77 9.57 -2.63
C TYR A 210 2.73 10.91 -3.37
N ARG A 211 3.11 11.99 -2.67
CA ARG A 211 3.57 13.22 -3.33
C ARG A 211 4.92 12.95 -3.97
N LYS A 212 5.04 13.28 -5.25
CA LYS A 212 6.25 13.07 -6.05
C LYS A 212 7.46 13.81 -5.50
N ASP A 213 7.30 15.03 -5.00
CA ASP A 213 8.40 15.81 -4.43
C ASP A 213 8.91 15.19 -3.11
N ILE A 214 7.99 14.68 -2.28
CA ILE A 214 8.33 13.97 -1.04
C ILE A 214 9.02 12.65 -1.36
N LEU A 215 8.49 11.86 -2.30
CA LEU A 215 9.10 10.60 -2.74
C LEU A 215 10.54 10.79 -3.23
N LYS A 216 10.79 11.87 -3.98
CA LYS A 216 12.14 12.24 -4.41
C LYS A 216 13.05 12.68 -3.26
N LYS A 217 12.52 13.44 -2.29
CA LYS A 217 13.29 13.92 -1.11
C LYS A 217 13.78 12.77 -0.24
N VAL A 218 13.00 11.68 -0.12
CA VAL A 218 13.38 10.51 0.68
C VAL A 218 14.25 9.51 -0.08
N GLY A 219 14.55 9.76 -1.36
CA GLY A 219 15.48 8.95 -2.16
C GLY A 219 14.82 7.96 -3.13
N ASN A 220 13.50 8.00 -3.30
CA ASN A 220 12.70 6.96 -3.96
C ASN A 220 12.92 5.58 -3.32
N PHE A 221 12.55 4.50 -4.02
CA PHE A 221 12.63 3.14 -3.49
C PHE A 221 14.06 2.60 -3.61
N LYS A 222 14.64 2.17 -2.49
CA LYS A 222 15.98 1.56 -2.49
C LYS A 222 15.94 0.13 -3.04
N LYS A 223 17.05 -0.32 -3.62
CA LYS A 223 17.15 -1.64 -4.29
C LYS A 223 17.62 -2.75 -3.36
N ASP A 224 18.32 -2.38 -2.30
CA ASP A 224 18.99 -3.26 -1.34
C ASP A 224 18.06 -3.70 -0.19
N ILE A 225 16.74 -3.47 -0.34
CA ILE A 225 15.74 -3.74 0.68
C ILE A 225 14.69 -4.69 0.11
N LEU A 226 14.38 -5.75 0.86
CA LEU A 226 13.39 -6.78 0.49
C LEU A 226 11.94 -6.27 0.56
N THR A 227 11.69 -5.28 1.40
CA THR A 227 10.37 -4.65 1.64
C THR A 227 10.50 -3.14 1.45
N GLU A 228 10.52 -2.70 0.19
CA GLU A 228 10.78 -1.31 -0.20
C GLU A 228 9.70 -0.34 0.29
N ASP A 229 8.48 -0.84 0.46
CA ASP A 229 7.33 -0.13 0.99
C ASP A 229 7.42 0.12 2.49
N PHE A 230 7.97 -0.84 3.25
CA PHE A 230 8.17 -0.68 4.68
C PHE A 230 9.29 0.33 4.98
N ASP A 231 10.36 0.38 4.16
CA ASP A 231 11.42 1.42 4.27
C ASP A 231 10.91 2.85 4.04
N MET A 232 9.75 3.00 3.39
CA MET A 232 9.11 4.29 3.15
C MET A 232 8.27 4.80 4.34
N SER A 233 8.14 4.00 5.41
CA SER A 233 7.36 4.31 6.62
C SER A 233 8.15 5.13 7.64
#